data_AF-A0A945NKZ9-F1
#
_entry.id   AF-A0A945NKZ9-F1
#
_cell.length_a   1.000
_cell.length_b   1.000
_cell.length_c   1.000
_cell.angle_alpha   90.00
_cell.angle_beta   90.00
_cell.angle_gamma   90.00
#
_symmetry.space_group_name_H-M   'P 1'
#
loop_
_entity.id
_entity.type
_entity.pdbx_description
1 polymer ?
#
loop_
_entity_poly.entity_id
_entity_poly.type
_entity_poly.pdbx_seq_one_letter_code
_entity_poly.pdbx_strand_id
1 'polypeptide(L)'
;MPTISSTWEEFLAENPTRSELHGILRKRNEYSKFAARALLERNPTNGDLRYIICHVDPLQTEAWNMLLEKGPDNDDLRYIICHVYPLREEAGKKLLEREPTNEDLQYIISWVEPLREEAWNILLEKGPSNEYLLYIIRQVEPLREEAWKKLLEREPTNEDLRHIFCDIKPLREEVGKKLLEREPTNEGWQFIIEYNEDLRFIIECVEPLREEAGKKLLEKGPSNHDLEAIIRYVKPLRAEAWKKLLEQGPDKWGLQYIIKHAESLRAEAWGKLLEQCPDKWDLRYIIEHVEPLREEAGKKRLEQGPSNDDLLYIIEHVKPLREEAGKKLLERELSNKDLQHIICDIEPLREEAGKKLLEQKPSNKDLWSMIKYVPSLRAEGWNKLLEQGPDNDDLLYIIRNVEPLRLEAGQKLLEQNPDNDNLTSIIKYVEPLREVAQEMLDKIERRESLLEEILNA
;
A
#
# COMPACT_ATOMS: atom_id res chain seq x y z
N MET A 1 -1.39 39.50 5.59
CA MET A 1 -0.05 39.38 4.98
C MET A 1 0.33 40.75 4.46
N PRO A 2 1.38 41.41 4.99
CA PRO A 2 1.85 42.67 4.42
C PRO A 2 2.57 42.41 3.09
N THR A 3 2.29 43.28 2.12
CA THR A 3 2.83 43.33 0.76
C THR A 3 4.32 43.66 0.76
N ILE A 4 5.11 42.82 0.09
CA ILE A 4 6.56 42.98 -0.13
C ILE A 4 6.77 44.13 -1.13
N SER A 5 6.98 45.33 -0.59
CA SER A 5 7.59 46.47 -1.28
C SER A 5 8.43 47.24 -0.27
N SER A 6 9.26 46.53 0.49
CA SER A 6 10.35 47.13 1.22
C SER A 6 11.64 46.47 0.76
N THR A 7 12.65 47.28 0.42
CA THR A 7 13.98 46.71 0.15
C THR A 7 14.49 46.04 1.43
N TRP A 8 15.40 45.08 1.28
CA TRP A 8 16.03 44.44 2.45
C TRP A 8 16.64 45.48 3.42
N GLU A 9 17.13 46.60 2.89
CA GLU A 9 17.67 47.71 3.69
C GLU A 9 16.59 48.43 4.51
N GLU A 10 15.40 48.64 3.95
CA GLU A 10 14.26 49.23 4.66
C GLU A 10 13.77 48.30 5.78
N PHE A 11 13.69 47.00 5.51
CA PHE A 11 13.34 46.01 6.53
C PHE A 11 14.35 46.00 7.69
N LEU A 12 15.67 46.08 7.42
CA LEU A 12 16.67 46.16 8.49
C LEU A 12 16.61 47.48 9.27
N ALA A 13 16.27 48.59 8.59
CA ALA A 13 16.11 49.90 9.21
C ALA A 13 14.94 49.94 10.21
N GLU A 14 13.91 49.10 10.03
CA GLU A 14 12.80 48.91 10.98
C GLU A 14 13.19 48.14 12.25
N ASN A 15 14.47 47.75 12.38
CA ASN A 15 15.01 47.00 13.52
C ASN A 15 14.22 45.71 13.83
N PRO A 16 14.21 44.74 12.90
CA PRO A 16 13.37 43.56 12.99
C PRO A 16 13.77 42.70 14.19
N THR A 17 12.77 42.06 14.78
CA THR A 17 12.94 41.18 15.93
C THR A 17 13.73 39.91 15.56
N ARG A 18 14.35 39.26 16.56
CA ARG A 18 15.02 37.96 16.36
C ARG A 18 14.08 36.91 15.78
N SER A 19 12.80 36.91 16.18
CA SER A 19 11.79 35.98 15.68
C SER A 19 11.53 36.17 14.18
N GLU A 20 11.43 37.42 13.72
CA GLU A 20 11.26 37.73 12.30
C GLU A 20 12.48 37.31 11.48
N LEU A 21 13.68 37.56 11.99
CA LEU A 21 14.92 37.13 11.37
C LEU A 21 15.01 35.58 11.29
N HIS A 22 14.67 34.85 12.35
CA HIS A 22 14.57 33.38 12.32
C HIS A 22 13.54 32.88 11.31
N GLY A 23 12.40 33.57 11.18
CA GLY A 23 11.39 33.27 10.16
C GLY A 23 11.94 33.36 8.74
N ILE A 24 12.86 34.30 8.50
CA ILE A 24 13.53 34.47 7.19
C ILE A 24 14.63 33.42 7.01
N LEU A 25 15.38 33.04 8.05
CA LEU A 25 16.36 31.95 7.98
C LEU A 25 15.72 30.62 7.56
N ARG A 26 14.55 30.28 8.12
CA ARG A 26 13.84 29.03 7.81
C ARG A 26 13.42 28.91 6.35
N LYS A 27 13.22 30.04 5.64
CA LYS A 27 12.81 30.05 4.23
C LYS A 27 13.94 29.69 3.26
N ARG A 28 15.20 29.67 3.72
CA ARG A 28 16.39 29.30 2.94
C ARG A 28 16.45 29.97 1.56
N ASN A 29 16.21 31.29 1.53
CA ASN A 29 16.21 32.08 0.31
C ASN A 29 17.39 33.08 0.31
N GLU A 30 17.47 33.91 -0.73
CA GLU A 30 18.54 34.93 -0.86
C GLU A 30 18.63 35.87 0.35
N TYR A 31 17.51 36.12 1.04
CA TYR A 31 17.43 36.97 2.22
C TYR A 31 17.95 36.29 3.49
N SER A 32 18.05 34.95 3.53
CA SER A 32 18.54 34.23 4.70
C SER A 32 20.00 34.58 5.03
N LYS A 33 20.85 34.84 4.03
CA LYS A 33 22.24 35.28 4.26
C LYS A 33 22.29 36.65 4.93
N PHE A 34 21.45 37.57 4.50
CA PHE A 34 21.41 38.90 5.09
C PHE A 34 20.78 38.91 6.49
N ALA A 35 19.73 38.11 6.70
CA ALA A 35 19.13 37.93 8.03
C ALA A 35 20.15 37.33 9.03
N ALA A 36 20.94 36.36 8.58
CA ALA A 36 22.01 35.78 9.39
C ALA A 36 23.11 36.80 9.69
N ARG A 37 23.56 37.60 8.72
CA ARG A 37 24.52 38.70 8.96
C ARG A 37 24.01 39.69 10.01
N ALA A 38 22.76 40.12 9.90
CA ALA A 38 22.14 41.01 10.86
C ALA A 38 22.10 40.40 12.28
N LEU A 39 21.86 39.09 12.41
CA LEU A 39 21.93 38.40 13.71
C LEU A 39 23.36 38.32 14.26
N LEU A 40 24.36 38.02 13.42
CA LEU A 40 25.77 37.94 13.83
C LEU A 40 26.30 39.29 14.35
N GLU A 41 25.87 40.40 13.77
CA GLU A 41 26.26 41.76 14.19
C GLU A 41 25.56 42.21 15.48
N ARG A 42 24.46 41.56 15.89
CA ARG A 42 23.61 41.95 17.04
C ARG A 42 23.87 41.15 18.31
N ASN A 43 25.12 40.77 18.56
CA ASN A 43 25.53 39.90 19.69
C ASN A 43 24.61 38.66 19.79
N PRO A 44 24.80 37.68 18.89
CA PRO A 44 23.89 36.54 18.76
C PRO A 44 23.90 35.67 20.01
N THR A 45 22.75 35.07 20.31
CA THR A 45 22.61 34.00 21.31
C THR A 45 23.06 32.66 20.72
N ASN A 46 23.31 31.65 21.55
CA ASN A 46 23.60 30.29 21.05
C ASN A 46 22.45 29.74 20.20
N GLY A 47 21.20 30.08 20.54
CA GLY A 47 20.03 29.80 19.70
C GLY A 47 20.15 30.44 18.32
N ASP A 48 20.45 31.74 18.24
CA ASP A 48 20.61 32.43 16.96
C ASP A 48 21.72 31.77 16.12
N LEU A 49 22.85 31.41 16.74
CA LEU A 49 23.97 30.75 16.07
C LEU A 49 23.61 29.35 15.56
N ARG A 50 22.92 28.52 16.35
CA ARG A 50 22.39 27.22 15.90
C ARG A 50 21.51 27.34 14.66
N TYR A 51 20.61 28.32 14.67
CA TYR A 51 19.71 28.55 13.54
C TYR A 51 20.47 28.95 12.27
N ILE A 52 21.49 29.79 12.39
CA ILE A 52 22.35 30.17 11.26
C ILE A 52 23.11 28.95 10.74
N ILE A 53 23.75 28.18 11.65
CA ILE A 53 24.53 26.98 11.32
C ILE A 53 23.68 25.95 10.55
N CYS A 54 22.42 25.75 10.92
CA CYS A 54 21.54 24.76 10.29
C CYS A 54 20.86 25.22 9.00
N HIS A 55 20.85 26.52 8.69
CA HIS A 55 20.02 27.05 7.60
C HIS A 55 20.76 27.95 6.62
N VAL A 56 22.01 28.34 6.89
CA VAL A 56 22.76 29.28 6.07
C VAL A 56 24.18 28.78 5.82
N ASP A 57 24.33 27.90 4.82
CA ASP A 57 25.60 27.26 4.46
C ASP A 57 26.78 28.27 4.31
N PRO A 58 26.63 29.44 3.65
CA PRO A 58 27.76 30.36 3.46
C PRO A 58 28.32 30.98 4.74
N LEU A 59 27.57 30.94 5.85
CA LEU A 59 27.95 31.53 7.14
C LEU A 59 28.08 30.47 8.23
N GLN A 60 27.97 29.19 7.87
CA GLN A 60 27.95 28.08 8.81
C GLN A 60 29.23 28.01 9.65
N THR A 61 30.40 28.10 9.02
CA THR A 61 31.69 28.05 9.72
C THR A 61 31.90 29.25 10.65
N GLU A 62 31.49 30.44 10.22
CA GLU A 62 31.61 31.67 11.03
C GLU A 62 30.72 31.57 12.28
N ALA A 63 29.46 31.18 12.10
CA ALA A 63 28.53 31.00 13.20
C ALA A 63 28.94 29.85 14.15
N TRP A 64 29.53 28.78 13.61
CA TRP A 64 30.08 27.68 14.41
C TRP A 64 31.24 28.13 15.29
N ASN A 65 32.21 28.85 14.73
CA ASN A 65 33.34 29.39 15.49
C ASN A 65 32.88 30.33 16.61
N MET A 66 31.92 31.23 16.31
CA MET A 66 31.32 32.11 17.32
C MET A 66 30.57 31.33 18.41
N LEU A 67 29.92 30.22 18.05
CA LEU A 67 29.24 29.36 19.02
C LEU A 67 30.25 28.72 19.96
N LEU A 68 31.35 28.18 19.43
CA LEU A 68 32.45 27.61 20.20
C LEU A 68 33.08 28.63 21.16
N GLU A 69 33.35 29.85 20.70
CA GLU A 69 33.88 30.94 21.53
C GLU A 69 32.96 31.31 22.69
N LYS A 70 31.64 31.25 22.48
CA LYS A 70 30.62 31.50 23.52
C LYS A 70 30.46 30.35 24.50
N GLY A 71 31.02 29.17 24.20
CA GLY A 71 30.87 27.97 24.99
C GLY A 71 29.49 27.33 24.82
N PRO A 72 29.29 26.46 23.82
CA PRO A 72 28.01 25.77 23.64
C PRO A 72 27.73 24.84 24.83
N ASP A 73 26.47 24.64 25.17
CA ASP A 73 26.07 23.58 26.10
C ASP A 73 25.86 22.24 25.38
N ASN A 74 25.48 21.19 26.11
CA ASN A 74 25.25 19.87 25.52
C ASN A 74 24.06 19.87 24.55
N ASP A 75 23.00 20.64 24.84
CA ASP A 75 21.85 20.80 23.94
C ASP A 75 22.26 21.43 22.61
N ASP A 76 23.16 22.41 22.68
CA ASP A 76 23.70 23.06 21.50
C ASP A 76 24.45 22.07 20.63
N LEU A 77 25.35 21.29 21.23
CA LEU A 77 26.16 20.28 20.53
C LEU A 77 25.30 19.14 19.96
N ARG A 78 24.31 18.65 20.73
CA ARG A 78 23.32 17.66 20.26
C ARG A 78 22.55 18.16 19.04
N TYR A 79 22.11 19.42 19.07
CA TYR A 79 21.41 20.02 17.94
C TYR A 79 22.27 20.04 16.67
N ILE A 80 23.55 20.41 16.79
CA ILE A 80 24.48 20.38 15.66
C ILE A 80 24.72 18.96 15.17
N ILE A 81 24.90 17.99 16.08
CA ILE A 81 25.05 16.57 15.74
C ILE A 81 23.85 16.09 14.91
N CYS A 82 22.62 16.39 15.31
CA CYS A 82 21.44 15.95 14.56
C CYS A 82 21.33 16.58 13.17
N HIS A 83 21.58 17.88 13.07
CA HIS A 83 21.11 18.66 11.92
C HIS A 83 22.20 19.07 10.93
N VAL A 84 23.49 18.99 11.29
CA VAL A 84 24.57 19.54 10.45
C VAL A 84 25.66 18.51 10.21
N TYR A 85 25.55 17.81 9.07
CA TYR A 85 26.47 16.74 8.69
C TYR A 85 27.96 17.15 8.70
N PRO A 86 28.38 18.30 8.14
CA PRO A 86 29.80 18.68 8.09
C PRO A 86 30.44 18.95 9.46
N LEU A 87 29.66 19.36 10.46
CA LEU A 87 30.16 19.75 11.78
C LEU A 87 29.94 18.68 12.85
N ARG A 88 29.25 17.60 12.49
CA ARG A 88 28.77 16.58 13.42
C ARG A 88 29.91 15.89 14.18
N GLU A 89 31.01 15.57 13.50
CA GLU A 89 32.16 14.93 14.15
C GLU A 89 32.84 15.86 15.16
N GLU A 90 33.03 17.13 14.81
CA GLU A 90 33.62 18.12 15.71
C GLU A 90 32.72 18.38 16.93
N ALA A 91 31.42 18.57 16.71
CA ALA A 91 30.43 18.71 17.77
C ALA A 91 30.40 17.47 18.68
N GLY A 92 30.50 16.27 18.11
CA GLY A 92 30.62 15.01 18.85
C GLY A 92 31.86 14.97 19.75
N LYS A 93 33.04 15.33 19.24
CA LYS A 93 34.28 15.40 20.04
C LYS A 93 34.14 16.39 21.19
N LYS A 94 33.57 17.57 20.92
CA LYS A 94 33.31 18.58 21.96
C LYS A 94 32.32 18.13 23.01
N LEU A 95 31.35 17.29 22.64
CA LEU A 95 30.40 16.73 23.60
C LEU A 95 31.05 15.67 24.48
N LEU A 96 31.94 14.82 23.93
CA LEU A 96 32.70 13.84 24.71
C LEU A 96 33.66 14.49 25.72
N GLU A 97 34.26 15.63 25.38
CA GLU A 97 35.13 16.40 26.28
C GLU A 97 34.40 16.95 27.53
N ARG A 98 33.06 16.93 27.58
CA ARG A 98 32.23 17.68 28.55
C ARG A 98 31.41 16.80 29.51
N GLU A 99 31.94 15.64 29.89
CA GLU A 99 31.26 14.67 30.77
C GLU A 99 29.82 14.34 30.29
N PRO A 100 29.68 13.69 29.13
CA PRO A 100 28.38 13.50 28.49
C PRO A 100 27.41 12.65 29.34
N THR A 101 26.12 12.95 29.24
CA THR A 101 25.03 12.11 29.78
C THR A 101 24.77 10.90 28.88
N ASN A 102 23.96 9.93 29.34
CA ASN A 102 23.58 8.78 28.49
C ASN A 102 22.81 9.22 27.24
N GLU A 103 21.99 10.27 27.34
CA GLU A 103 21.29 10.85 26.21
C GLU A 103 22.29 11.47 25.21
N ASP A 104 23.28 12.23 25.71
CA ASP A 104 24.33 12.80 24.87
C ASP A 104 25.09 11.73 24.07
N LEU A 105 25.45 10.62 24.75
CA LEU A 105 26.14 9.49 24.13
C LEU A 105 25.28 8.81 23.08
N GLN A 106 23.97 8.65 23.34
CA GLN A 106 23.03 8.10 22.36
C GLN A 106 23.02 8.92 21.06
N TYR A 107 23.02 10.26 21.14
CA TYR A 107 23.10 11.11 19.95
C TYR A 107 24.41 10.90 19.18
N ILE A 108 25.54 10.79 19.88
CA ILE A 108 26.83 10.53 19.24
C ILE A 108 26.83 9.16 18.55
N ILE A 109 26.37 8.11 19.24
CA ILE A 109 26.32 6.75 18.71
C ILE A 109 25.45 6.66 17.45
N SER A 110 24.27 7.30 17.46
CA SER A 110 23.34 7.29 16.32
C SER A 110 23.86 8.01 15.10
N TRP A 111 24.49 9.17 15.30
CA TRP A 111 24.70 10.12 14.20
C TRP A 111 26.17 10.27 13.81
N VAL A 112 27.12 10.04 14.71
CA VAL A 112 28.55 10.34 14.54
C VAL A 112 29.34 9.04 14.35
N GLU A 113 29.35 8.53 13.13
CA GLU A 113 30.00 7.24 12.82
C GLU A 113 31.46 7.11 13.31
N PRO A 114 32.36 8.11 13.11
CA PRO A 114 33.75 7.99 13.57
C PRO A 114 33.93 7.88 15.09
N LEU A 115 32.96 8.37 15.89
CA LEU A 115 33.03 8.39 17.36
C LEU A 115 32.12 7.33 18.00
N ARG A 116 31.45 6.51 17.18
CA ARG A 116 30.40 5.58 17.62
C ARG A 116 30.90 4.62 18.69
N GLU A 117 32.03 3.97 18.44
CA GLU A 117 32.64 3.00 19.36
C GLU A 117 33.10 3.64 20.67
N GLU A 118 33.70 4.84 20.59
CA GLU A 118 34.15 5.56 21.79
C GLU A 118 32.95 5.93 22.68
N ALA A 119 31.91 6.52 22.09
CA ALA A 119 30.70 6.90 22.80
C ALA A 119 29.95 5.68 23.37
N TRP A 120 29.95 4.56 22.64
CA TRP A 120 29.38 3.30 23.11
C TRP A 120 30.09 2.76 24.35
N ASN A 121 31.42 2.73 24.35
CA ASN A 121 32.20 2.28 25.51
C ASN A 121 31.94 3.16 26.75
N ILE A 122 31.91 4.49 26.58
CA ILE A 122 31.58 5.42 27.67
C ILE A 122 30.15 5.18 28.18
N LEU A 123 29.20 4.90 27.29
CA LEU A 123 27.82 4.61 27.66
C LEU A 123 27.75 3.35 28.52
N LEU A 124 28.46 2.28 28.13
CA LEU A 124 28.53 1.03 28.89
C LEU A 124 29.13 1.23 30.28
N GLU A 125 30.21 2.01 30.41
CA GLU A 125 30.83 2.34 31.70
C GLU A 125 29.87 3.08 32.65
N LYS A 126 28.98 3.92 32.09
CA LYS A 126 27.94 4.63 32.85
C LYS A 126 26.74 3.76 33.22
N GLY A 127 26.63 2.54 32.70
CA GLY A 127 25.54 1.62 32.98
C GLY A 127 24.19 2.06 32.37
N PRO A 128 23.96 1.85 31.07
CA PRO A 128 22.75 2.33 30.40
C PRO A 128 21.51 1.59 30.90
N SER A 129 20.34 2.25 30.86
CA SER A 129 19.06 1.58 31.08
C SER A 129 18.70 0.65 29.91
N ASN A 130 17.73 -0.24 30.10
CA ASN A 130 17.22 -1.09 29.03
C ASN A 130 16.67 -0.27 27.86
N GLU A 131 16.09 0.90 28.12
CA GLU A 131 15.58 1.81 27.07
C GLU A 131 16.69 2.25 26.11
N TYR A 132 17.86 2.63 26.63
CA TYR A 132 19.01 2.98 25.79
C TYR A 132 19.51 1.77 24.99
N LEU A 133 19.61 0.60 25.62
CA LEU A 133 20.04 -0.63 24.93
C LEU A 133 19.06 -1.03 23.82
N LEU A 134 17.75 -0.98 24.10
CA LEU A 134 16.68 -1.22 23.12
C LEU A 134 16.78 -0.25 21.94
N TYR A 135 17.02 1.02 22.22
CA TYR A 135 17.21 2.00 21.16
C TYR A 135 18.41 1.66 20.27
N ILE A 136 19.57 1.31 20.86
CA ILE A 136 20.76 0.92 20.10
C ILE A 136 20.51 -0.34 19.26
N ILE A 137 19.88 -1.37 19.83
CA ILE A 137 19.50 -2.60 19.13
C ILE A 137 18.65 -2.28 17.89
N ARG A 138 17.72 -1.33 18.01
CA ARG A 138 16.79 -0.97 16.93
C ARG A 138 17.43 -0.10 15.84
N GLN A 139 18.26 0.86 16.23
CA GLN A 139 18.68 1.95 15.34
C GLN A 139 20.12 1.83 14.85
N VAL A 140 20.97 1.04 15.51
CA VAL A 140 22.42 1.05 15.27
C VAL A 140 22.91 -0.35 14.96
N GLU A 141 22.82 -0.73 13.68
CA GLU A 141 23.20 -2.06 13.16
C GLU A 141 24.58 -2.54 13.66
N PRO A 142 25.66 -1.74 13.61
CA PRO A 142 26.99 -2.23 13.98
C PRO A 142 27.14 -2.64 15.45
N LEU A 143 26.34 -2.05 16.35
CA LEU A 143 26.40 -2.29 17.79
C LEU A 143 25.32 -3.25 18.28
N ARG A 144 24.43 -3.70 17.39
CA ARG A 144 23.21 -4.43 17.77
C ARG A 144 23.52 -5.68 18.58
N GLU A 145 24.44 -6.52 18.11
CA GLU A 145 24.75 -7.79 18.77
C GLU A 145 25.32 -7.60 20.17
N GLU A 146 26.16 -6.59 20.36
CA GLU A 146 26.73 -6.30 21.66
C GLU A 146 25.69 -5.68 22.61
N ALA A 147 24.91 -4.73 22.12
CA ALA A 147 23.81 -4.14 22.88
C ALA A 147 22.78 -5.19 23.30
N TRP A 148 22.50 -6.18 22.45
CA TRP A 148 21.67 -7.32 22.76
C TRP A 148 22.25 -8.18 23.89
N LYS A 149 23.54 -8.55 23.82
CA LYS A 149 24.22 -9.30 24.89
C LYS A 149 24.18 -8.53 26.22
N LYS A 150 24.41 -7.22 26.18
CA LYS A 150 24.36 -6.35 27.37
C LYS A 150 22.95 -6.23 27.94
N LEU A 151 21.93 -6.22 27.09
CA LEU A 151 20.55 -6.26 27.54
C LEU A 151 20.24 -7.59 28.25
N LEU A 152 20.67 -8.72 27.69
CA LEU A 152 20.49 -10.05 28.29
C LEU A 152 21.16 -10.17 29.67
N GLU A 153 22.37 -9.63 29.84
CA GLU A 153 23.06 -9.57 31.14
C GLU A 153 22.25 -8.83 32.22
N ARG A 154 21.31 -7.97 31.82
CA ARG A 154 20.47 -7.15 32.71
C ARG A 154 19.06 -7.69 32.90
N GLU A 155 18.79 -8.93 32.47
CA GLU A 155 17.49 -9.59 32.59
C GLU A 155 16.34 -8.73 32.02
N PRO A 156 16.19 -8.63 30.68
CA PRO A 156 15.16 -7.78 30.06
C PRO A 156 13.77 -8.20 30.52
N THR A 157 12.77 -7.32 30.47
CA THR A 157 11.37 -7.70 30.72
C THR A 157 10.77 -8.43 29.51
N ASN A 158 9.58 -9.03 29.65
CA ASN A 158 8.88 -9.60 28.48
C ASN A 158 8.50 -8.50 27.47
N GLU A 159 8.18 -7.29 27.93
CA GLU A 159 7.90 -6.16 27.05
C GLU A 159 9.14 -5.75 26.24
N ASP A 160 10.32 -5.70 26.89
CA ASP A 160 11.59 -5.46 26.19
C ASP A 160 11.82 -6.50 25.08
N LEU A 161 11.55 -7.77 25.39
CA LEU A 161 11.67 -8.86 24.42
C LEU A 161 10.65 -8.73 23.28
N ARG A 162 9.38 -8.38 23.55
CA ARG A 162 8.34 -8.15 22.53
C ARG A 162 8.74 -7.06 21.55
N HIS A 163 9.26 -5.94 22.06
CA HIS A 163 9.73 -4.85 21.20
C HIS A 163 10.81 -5.32 20.23
N ILE A 164 11.78 -6.10 20.71
CA ILE A 164 12.84 -6.65 19.84
C ILE A 164 12.27 -7.67 18.86
N PHE A 165 11.37 -8.54 19.31
CA PHE A 165 10.75 -9.57 18.47
C PHE A 165 10.02 -8.97 17.26
N CYS A 166 9.24 -7.92 17.50
CA CYS A 166 8.49 -7.23 16.46
C CYS A 166 9.43 -6.53 15.45
N ASP A 167 10.41 -5.80 15.97
CA ASP A 167 11.19 -4.85 15.17
C ASP A 167 12.40 -5.50 14.47
N ILE A 168 13.00 -6.53 15.07
CA ILE A 168 14.33 -7.02 14.68
C ILE A 168 14.26 -8.48 14.25
N LYS A 169 13.95 -8.69 12.95
CA LYS A 169 13.85 -10.03 12.35
C LYS A 169 15.02 -10.97 12.67
N PRO A 170 16.30 -10.54 12.59
CA PRO A 170 17.43 -11.42 12.87
C PRO A 170 17.47 -11.98 14.30
N LEU A 171 16.88 -11.26 15.28
CA LEU A 171 16.91 -11.68 16.70
C LEU A 171 15.67 -12.49 17.11
N ARG A 172 14.67 -12.66 16.24
CA ARG A 172 13.39 -13.29 16.59
C ARG A 172 13.51 -14.70 17.15
N GLU A 173 14.42 -15.52 16.62
CA GLU A 173 14.59 -16.87 17.12
C GLU A 173 15.14 -16.89 18.55
N GLU A 174 16.17 -16.10 18.83
CA GLU A 174 16.78 -16.03 20.15
C GLU A 174 15.83 -15.41 21.18
N VAL A 175 15.16 -14.31 20.80
CA VAL A 175 14.13 -13.67 21.62
C VAL A 175 12.95 -14.62 21.87
N GLY A 176 12.52 -15.36 20.85
CA GLY A 176 11.47 -16.38 20.98
C GLY A 176 11.85 -17.48 21.96
N LYS A 177 13.10 -17.96 21.95
CA LYS A 177 13.60 -18.92 22.96
C LYS A 177 13.51 -18.32 24.37
N LYS A 178 13.91 -17.06 24.54
CA LYS A 178 13.84 -16.38 25.84
C LYS A 178 12.41 -16.19 26.34
N LEU A 179 11.47 -15.87 25.46
CA LEU A 179 10.05 -15.78 25.79
C LEU A 179 9.48 -17.16 26.17
N LEU A 180 9.88 -18.24 25.48
CA LEU A 180 9.44 -19.62 25.81
C LEU A 180 9.96 -20.13 27.16
N GLU A 181 11.20 -19.79 27.51
CA GLU A 181 11.83 -20.16 28.78
C GLU A 181 11.14 -19.49 29.98
N ARG A 182 10.52 -18.32 29.76
CA ARG A 182 9.90 -17.50 30.81
C ARG A 182 8.43 -17.84 30.97
N GLU A 183 8.16 -18.87 31.75
CA GLU A 183 6.78 -19.11 32.19
C GLU A 183 6.31 -17.97 33.10
N PRO A 184 5.06 -17.50 32.94
CA PRO A 184 4.52 -16.45 33.80
C PRO A 184 4.48 -16.96 35.25
N THR A 185 5.21 -16.29 36.14
CA THR A 185 5.28 -16.63 37.57
C THR A 185 4.10 -16.10 38.36
N ASN A 186 3.30 -15.19 37.77
CA ASN A 186 2.12 -14.58 38.40
C ASN A 186 0.83 -15.00 37.70
N GLU A 187 -0.11 -15.56 38.46
CA GLU A 187 -1.43 -16.06 38.00
C GLU A 187 -2.47 -14.94 37.76
N GLY A 188 -2.03 -13.74 37.33
CA GLY A 188 -2.97 -12.69 36.94
C GLY A 188 -3.54 -12.96 35.55
N TRP A 189 -4.85 -12.80 35.36
CA TRP A 189 -5.51 -12.97 34.05
C TRP A 189 -4.84 -12.18 32.92
N GLN A 190 -4.36 -10.97 33.22
CA GLN A 190 -3.64 -10.14 32.25
C GLN A 190 -2.32 -10.77 31.81
N PHE A 191 -1.55 -11.37 32.73
CA PHE A 191 -0.30 -12.04 32.41
C PHE A 191 -0.52 -13.29 31.54
N ILE A 192 -1.62 -14.01 31.74
CA ILE A 192 -1.98 -15.18 30.93
C ILE A 192 -2.30 -14.76 29.50
N ILE A 193 -3.07 -13.68 29.31
CA ILE A 193 -3.40 -13.15 27.98
C ILE A 193 -2.11 -12.76 27.27
N GLU A 194 -1.31 -11.90 27.91
CA GLU A 194 -0.04 -11.42 27.39
C GLU A 194 0.93 -12.56 27.02
N TYR A 195 1.02 -13.60 27.85
CA TYR A 195 1.84 -14.78 27.56
C TYR A 195 1.30 -15.60 26.39
N ASN A 196 -0.03 -15.77 26.27
CA ASN A 196 -0.62 -16.44 25.12
C ASN A 196 -0.36 -15.67 23.82
N GLU A 197 -0.34 -14.33 23.87
CA GLU A 197 0.07 -13.51 22.74
C GLU A 197 1.53 -13.75 22.34
N ASP A 198 2.44 -13.83 23.30
CA ASP A 198 3.85 -14.17 23.03
C ASP A 198 3.97 -15.53 22.33
N LEU A 199 3.30 -16.56 22.85
CA LEU A 199 3.30 -17.89 22.25
C LEU A 199 2.71 -17.87 20.84
N ARG A 200 1.62 -17.12 20.61
CA ARG A 200 1.03 -16.94 19.28
C ARG A 200 2.01 -16.27 18.33
N PHE A 201 2.68 -15.20 18.73
CA PHE A 201 3.68 -14.53 17.90
C PHE A 201 4.84 -15.45 17.52
N ILE A 202 5.31 -16.27 18.46
CA ILE A 202 6.34 -17.29 18.21
C ILE A 202 5.84 -18.31 17.18
N ILE A 203 4.60 -18.80 17.31
CA ILE A 203 3.99 -19.73 16.35
C ILE A 203 3.92 -19.12 14.94
N GLU A 204 3.55 -17.86 14.83
CA GLU A 204 3.41 -17.22 13.52
C GLU A 204 4.77 -16.96 12.86
N CYS A 205 5.74 -16.46 13.64
CA CYS A 205 6.96 -15.86 13.11
C CYS A 205 8.21 -16.74 13.19
N VAL A 206 8.27 -17.77 14.06
CA VAL A 206 9.51 -18.51 14.35
C VAL A 206 9.31 -20.01 14.12
N GLU A 207 9.61 -20.46 12.91
CA GLU A 207 9.39 -21.85 12.49
C GLU A 207 10.01 -22.91 13.41
N PRO A 208 11.27 -22.79 13.86
CA PRO A 208 11.89 -23.79 14.74
C PRO A 208 11.21 -23.94 16.10
N LEU A 209 10.47 -22.94 16.56
CA LEU A 209 9.88 -22.89 17.91
C LEU A 209 8.37 -23.14 17.92
N ARG A 210 7.75 -23.24 16.74
CA ARG A 210 6.29 -23.40 16.54
C ARG A 210 5.67 -24.52 17.34
N GLU A 211 6.29 -25.70 17.32
CA GLU A 211 5.72 -26.88 17.94
C GLU A 211 5.74 -26.77 19.47
N GLU A 212 6.84 -26.29 20.04
CA GLU A 212 6.97 -26.08 21.48
C GLU A 212 6.00 -24.99 21.97
N ALA A 213 5.98 -23.84 21.29
CA ALA A 213 5.05 -22.76 21.59
C ALA A 213 3.59 -23.21 21.49
N GLY A 214 3.25 -23.98 20.46
CA GLY A 214 1.92 -24.55 20.27
C GLY A 214 1.51 -25.49 21.39
N LYS A 215 2.40 -26.36 21.88
CA LYS A 215 2.13 -27.25 23.02
C LYS A 215 1.83 -26.45 24.28
N LYS A 216 2.68 -25.47 24.61
CA LYS A 216 2.46 -24.60 25.77
C LYS A 216 1.15 -23.83 25.67
N LEU A 217 0.80 -23.33 24.49
CA LEU A 217 -0.43 -22.56 24.28
C LEU A 217 -1.69 -23.41 24.46
N LEU A 218 -1.67 -24.68 24.04
CA LEU A 218 -2.79 -25.61 24.24
C LEU A 218 -3.09 -25.92 25.71
N GLU A 219 -2.06 -25.90 26.56
CA GLU A 219 -2.16 -26.17 28.00
C GLU A 219 -2.73 -24.99 28.79
N LYS A 220 -2.60 -23.75 28.27
CA LYS A 220 -2.91 -22.50 28.99
C LYS A 220 -4.31 -21.93 28.72
N GLY A 221 -5.21 -22.71 28.12
CA GLY A 221 -6.57 -22.25 27.81
C GLY A 221 -6.58 -21.23 26.68
N PRO A 222 -6.25 -21.67 25.44
CA PRO A 222 -6.14 -20.78 24.28
C PRO A 222 -7.49 -20.22 23.86
N SER A 223 -7.51 -19.02 23.28
CA SER A 223 -8.66 -18.45 22.58
C SER A 223 -8.87 -19.10 21.20
N ASN A 224 -10.01 -18.84 20.55
CA ASN A 224 -10.23 -19.25 19.15
C ASN A 224 -9.10 -18.78 18.22
N HIS A 225 -8.63 -17.54 18.40
CA HIS A 225 -7.55 -16.97 17.58
C HIS A 225 -6.21 -17.68 17.79
N ASP A 226 -5.92 -18.06 19.03
CA ASP A 226 -4.72 -18.86 19.37
C ASP A 226 -4.79 -20.25 18.72
N LEU A 227 -5.97 -20.89 18.76
CA LEU A 227 -6.21 -22.18 18.13
C LEU A 227 -6.10 -22.11 16.59
N GLU A 228 -6.60 -21.04 15.97
CA GLU A 228 -6.44 -20.77 14.54
C GLU A 228 -4.96 -20.66 14.14
N ALA A 229 -4.15 -19.97 14.94
CA ALA A 229 -2.71 -19.87 14.73
C ALA A 229 -2.04 -21.26 14.80
N ILE A 230 -2.38 -22.07 15.81
CA ILE A 230 -1.87 -23.44 15.93
C ILE A 230 -2.28 -24.28 14.72
N ILE A 231 -3.55 -24.25 14.30
CA ILE A 231 -4.06 -25.01 13.15
C ILE A 231 -3.31 -24.63 11.86
N ARG A 232 -3.08 -23.34 11.65
CA ARG A 232 -2.38 -22.84 10.46
C ARG A 232 -0.92 -23.26 10.44
N TYR A 233 -0.19 -23.02 11.52
CA TYR A 233 1.27 -23.08 11.51
C TYR A 233 1.87 -24.35 12.11
N VAL A 234 1.16 -25.06 12.99
CA VAL A 234 1.69 -26.20 13.74
C VAL A 234 1.03 -27.51 13.29
N LYS A 235 1.52 -28.06 12.16
CA LYS A 235 0.94 -29.27 11.54
C LYS A 235 0.71 -30.44 12.52
N PRO A 236 1.66 -30.79 13.42
CA PRO A 236 1.48 -31.92 14.34
C PRO A 236 0.34 -31.72 15.36
N LEU A 237 0.04 -30.47 15.75
CA LEU A 237 -0.96 -30.15 16.77
C LEU A 237 -2.33 -29.77 16.18
N ARG A 238 -2.43 -29.74 14.86
CA ARG A 238 -3.61 -29.24 14.14
C ARG A 238 -4.91 -29.94 14.54
N ALA A 239 -4.89 -31.27 14.64
CA ALA A 239 -6.10 -32.04 14.96
C ALA A 239 -6.61 -31.76 16.38
N GLU A 240 -5.69 -31.64 17.34
CA GLU A 240 -6.03 -31.30 18.72
C GLU A 240 -6.58 -29.88 18.84
N ALA A 241 -5.91 -28.91 18.20
CA ALA A 241 -6.34 -27.53 18.18
C ALA A 241 -7.72 -27.36 17.53
N TRP A 242 -7.98 -28.07 16.43
CA TRP A 242 -9.29 -28.10 15.78
C TRP A 242 -10.39 -28.64 16.69
N LYS A 243 -10.13 -29.74 17.40
CA LYS A 243 -11.10 -30.29 18.37
C LYS A 243 -11.46 -29.26 19.45
N LYS A 244 -10.45 -28.61 20.04
CA LYS A 244 -10.68 -27.55 21.05
C LYS A 244 -11.43 -26.36 20.46
N LEU A 245 -11.13 -25.98 19.21
CA LEU A 245 -11.80 -24.87 18.54
C LEU A 245 -13.30 -25.16 18.37
N LEU A 246 -13.65 -26.38 17.95
CA LEU A 246 -15.04 -26.82 17.87
C LEU A 246 -15.76 -26.82 19.22
N GLU A 247 -15.07 -27.25 20.29
CA GLU A 247 -15.61 -27.19 21.66
C GLU A 247 -15.89 -25.76 22.13
N GLN A 248 -15.09 -24.78 21.68
CA GLN A 248 -15.28 -23.35 21.98
C GLN A 248 -16.34 -22.66 21.10
N GLY A 249 -16.74 -23.30 19.99
CA GLY A 249 -17.68 -22.72 19.03
C GLY A 249 -17.03 -21.63 18.18
N PRO A 250 -16.39 -21.98 17.04
CA PRO A 250 -15.78 -20.99 16.17
C PRO A 250 -16.85 -20.12 15.51
N ASP A 251 -16.55 -18.84 15.32
CA ASP A 251 -17.39 -17.97 14.51
C ASP A 251 -17.17 -18.22 13.00
N LYS A 252 -17.97 -17.57 12.16
CA LYS A 252 -17.88 -17.71 10.70
C LYS A 252 -16.53 -17.28 10.15
N TRP A 253 -15.90 -16.27 10.75
CA TRP A 253 -14.61 -15.75 10.30
C TRP A 253 -13.48 -16.73 10.60
N GLY A 254 -13.44 -17.29 11.80
CA GLY A 254 -12.51 -18.35 12.18
C GLY A 254 -12.66 -19.56 11.27
N LEU A 255 -13.90 -19.98 10.95
CA LEU A 255 -14.14 -21.05 9.99
C LEU A 255 -13.62 -20.72 8.59
N GLN A 256 -13.86 -19.51 8.07
CA GLN A 256 -13.30 -19.07 6.78
C GLN A 256 -11.77 -19.09 6.79
N TYR A 257 -11.17 -18.67 7.88
CA TYR A 257 -9.73 -18.68 8.07
C TYR A 257 -9.18 -20.12 8.01
N ILE A 258 -9.81 -21.07 8.70
CA ILE A 258 -9.44 -22.49 8.64
C ILE A 258 -9.62 -23.04 7.23
N ILE A 259 -10.74 -22.76 6.55
CA ILE A 259 -11.02 -23.22 5.19
C ILE A 259 -9.94 -22.76 4.21
N LYS A 260 -9.49 -21.51 4.34
CA LYS A 260 -8.44 -20.91 3.52
C LYS A 260 -7.06 -21.50 3.78
N HIS A 261 -6.70 -21.72 5.04
CA HIS A 261 -5.32 -22.00 5.43
C HIS A 261 -5.01 -23.45 5.80
N ALA A 262 -6.02 -24.28 6.13
CA ALA A 262 -5.82 -25.65 6.59
C ALA A 262 -6.53 -26.66 5.67
N GLU A 263 -5.85 -27.06 4.60
CA GLU A 263 -6.37 -28.01 3.60
C GLU A 263 -6.95 -29.29 4.21
N SER A 264 -6.24 -29.88 5.18
CA SER A 264 -6.67 -31.13 5.83
C SER A 264 -7.98 -31.02 6.61
N LEU A 265 -8.39 -29.80 6.99
CA LEU A 265 -9.62 -29.53 7.76
C LEU A 265 -10.69 -28.83 6.91
N ARG A 266 -10.38 -28.50 5.65
CA ARG A 266 -11.18 -27.62 4.81
C ARG A 266 -12.62 -28.08 4.67
N ALA A 267 -12.82 -29.36 4.36
CA ALA A 267 -14.15 -29.93 4.14
C ALA A 267 -15.01 -29.89 5.41
N GLU A 268 -14.42 -30.20 6.56
CA GLU A 268 -15.13 -30.19 7.84
C GLU A 268 -15.48 -28.77 8.27
N ALA A 269 -14.52 -27.84 8.18
CA ALA A 269 -14.73 -26.43 8.48
C ALA A 269 -15.79 -25.79 7.56
N TRP A 270 -15.80 -26.17 6.28
CA TRP A 270 -16.85 -25.77 5.34
C TRP A 270 -18.23 -26.29 5.76
N GLY A 271 -18.34 -27.57 6.15
CA GLY A 271 -19.58 -28.12 6.69
C GLY A 271 -20.08 -27.34 7.92
N LYS A 272 -19.17 -26.99 8.83
CA LYS A 272 -19.49 -26.15 10.00
C LYS A 272 -19.91 -24.74 9.63
N LEU A 273 -19.31 -24.14 8.61
CA LEU A 273 -19.73 -22.83 8.12
C LEU A 273 -21.15 -22.88 7.56
N LEU A 274 -21.49 -23.92 6.80
CA LEU A 274 -22.83 -24.14 6.26
C LEU A 274 -23.89 -24.32 7.36
N GLU A 275 -23.56 -25.05 8.43
CA GLU A 275 -24.44 -25.20 9.61
C GLU A 275 -24.76 -23.84 10.26
N GLN A 276 -23.87 -22.84 10.14
CA GLN A 276 -24.06 -21.49 10.66
C GLN A 276 -24.79 -20.54 9.70
N CYS A 277 -25.33 -21.03 8.59
CA CYS A 277 -26.03 -20.24 7.57
C CYS A 277 -25.17 -19.07 7.06
N PRO A 278 -24.17 -19.32 6.20
CA PRO A 278 -23.28 -18.28 5.70
C PRO A 278 -24.05 -17.27 4.86
N ASP A 279 -23.72 -16.00 5.02
CA ASP A 279 -24.31 -14.92 4.26
C ASP A 279 -23.62 -14.72 2.90
N LYS A 280 -24.01 -13.67 2.17
CA LYS A 280 -23.44 -13.38 0.86
C LYS A 280 -21.94 -13.06 0.90
N TRP A 281 -21.45 -12.43 1.98
CA TRP A 281 -20.05 -12.05 2.13
C TRP A 281 -19.21 -13.27 2.47
N ASP A 282 -19.75 -14.15 3.31
CA ASP A 282 -19.11 -15.42 3.66
C ASP A 282 -18.89 -16.28 2.40
N LEU A 283 -19.92 -16.45 1.56
CA LEU A 283 -19.84 -17.22 0.32
C LEU A 283 -18.92 -16.55 -0.71
N ARG A 284 -18.97 -15.21 -0.81
CA ARG A 284 -18.09 -14.43 -1.69
C ARG A 284 -16.61 -14.63 -1.35
N TYR A 285 -16.28 -14.61 -0.05
CA TYR A 285 -14.92 -14.86 0.43
C TYR A 285 -14.41 -16.24 -0.01
N ILE A 286 -15.24 -17.27 0.11
CA ILE A 286 -14.88 -18.63 -0.33
C ILE A 286 -14.69 -18.71 -1.84
N ILE A 287 -15.59 -18.07 -2.62
CA ILE A 287 -15.46 -17.98 -4.07
C ILE A 287 -14.12 -17.32 -4.46
N GLU A 288 -13.73 -16.25 -3.79
CA GLU A 288 -12.54 -15.47 -4.13
C GLU A 288 -11.24 -16.21 -3.77
N HIS A 289 -11.19 -16.83 -2.58
CA HIS A 289 -9.92 -17.28 -2.00
C HIS A 289 -9.73 -18.81 -1.96
N VAL A 290 -10.76 -19.61 -2.27
CA VAL A 290 -10.72 -21.06 -2.06
C VAL A 290 -11.17 -21.80 -3.31
N GLU A 291 -10.25 -21.96 -4.27
CA GLU A 291 -10.48 -22.61 -5.56
C GLU A 291 -11.29 -23.92 -5.46
N PRO A 292 -10.96 -24.88 -4.58
CA PRO A 292 -11.66 -26.17 -4.55
C PRO A 292 -13.12 -26.10 -4.09
N LEU A 293 -13.52 -25.03 -3.38
CA LEU A 293 -14.88 -24.84 -2.88
C LEU A 293 -15.65 -23.78 -3.69
N ARG A 294 -15.02 -23.16 -4.69
CA ARG A 294 -15.60 -22.05 -5.42
C ARG A 294 -16.94 -22.40 -6.05
N GLU A 295 -17.01 -23.54 -6.73
CA GLU A 295 -18.24 -23.99 -7.37
C GLU A 295 -19.34 -24.28 -6.35
N GLU A 296 -19.01 -24.95 -5.24
CA GLU A 296 -19.99 -25.28 -4.21
C GLU A 296 -20.54 -24.03 -3.50
N ALA A 297 -19.66 -23.09 -3.14
CA ALA A 297 -20.06 -21.80 -2.57
C ALA A 297 -20.92 -21.00 -3.56
N GLY A 298 -20.58 -21.03 -4.85
CA GLY A 298 -21.40 -20.45 -5.92
C GLY A 298 -22.80 -21.06 -5.97
N LYS A 299 -22.92 -22.40 -5.94
CA LYS A 299 -24.22 -23.09 -5.91
C LYS A 299 -25.04 -22.70 -4.69
N LYS A 300 -24.41 -22.66 -3.51
CA LYS A 300 -25.07 -22.19 -2.28
C LYS A 300 -25.56 -20.75 -2.38
N ARG A 301 -24.80 -19.86 -3.02
CA ARG A 301 -25.26 -18.49 -3.25
C ARG A 301 -26.47 -18.44 -4.18
N LEU A 302 -26.50 -19.28 -5.24
CA LEU A 302 -27.65 -19.37 -6.15
C LEU A 302 -28.93 -19.86 -5.45
N GLU A 303 -28.81 -20.77 -4.48
CA GLU A 303 -29.93 -21.28 -3.68
C GLU A 303 -30.54 -20.21 -2.75
N GLN A 304 -29.75 -19.21 -2.33
CA GLN A 304 -30.12 -18.19 -1.33
C GLN A 304 -30.87 -16.96 -1.89
N GLY A 305 -31.41 -17.03 -3.10
CA GLY A 305 -32.08 -15.87 -3.72
C GLY A 305 -31.12 -14.69 -3.97
N PRO A 306 -30.11 -14.88 -4.86
CA PRO A 306 -29.07 -13.87 -5.11
C PRO A 306 -29.64 -12.56 -5.69
N SER A 307 -29.01 -11.42 -5.44
CA SER A 307 -29.28 -10.18 -6.18
C SER A 307 -28.67 -10.21 -7.59
N ASN A 308 -28.91 -9.18 -8.42
CA ASN A 308 -28.28 -9.10 -9.74
C ASN A 308 -26.75 -9.00 -9.62
N ASP A 309 -26.24 -8.23 -8.66
CA ASP A 309 -24.81 -8.13 -8.37
C ASP A 309 -24.20 -9.47 -7.98
N ASP A 310 -24.92 -10.27 -7.18
CA ASP A 310 -24.46 -11.62 -6.81
C ASP A 310 -24.39 -12.55 -8.03
N LEU A 311 -25.38 -12.48 -8.93
CA LEU A 311 -25.40 -13.27 -10.16
C LEU A 311 -24.26 -12.88 -11.10
N LEU A 312 -24.02 -11.57 -11.29
CA LEU A 312 -22.88 -11.06 -12.05
C LEU A 312 -21.55 -11.52 -11.46
N TYR A 313 -21.42 -11.47 -10.13
CA TYR A 313 -20.23 -11.95 -9.44
C TYR A 313 -19.98 -13.45 -9.69
N ILE A 314 -21.04 -14.27 -9.65
CA ILE A 314 -20.94 -15.71 -9.98
C ILE A 314 -20.56 -15.91 -11.45
N ILE A 315 -21.10 -15.12 -12.37
CA ILE A 315 -20.72 -15.17 -13.80
C ILE A 315 -19.23 -14.86 -13.97
N GLU A 316 -18.72 -13.83 -13.31
CA GLU A 316 -17.32 -13.43 -13.42
C GLU A 316 -16.39 -14.51 -12.87
N HIS A 317 -16.64 -14.97 -11.64
CA HIS A 317 -15.68 -15.76 -10.87
C HIS A 317 -15.91 -17.28 -10.92
N VAL A 318 -17.13 -17.76 -11.15
CA VAL A 318 -17.49 -19.19 -11.07
C VAL A 318 -17.84 -19.75 -12.44
N LYS A 319 -16.80 -20.05 -13.25
CA LYS A 319 -16.95 -20.50 -14.64
C LYS A 319 -18.01 -21.60 -14.86
N PRO A 320 -18.06 -22.68 -14.04
CA PRO A 320 -19.04 -23.75 -14.25
C PRO A 320 -20.50 -23.32 -14.05
N LEU A 321 -20.76 -22.23 -13.31
CA LEU A 321 -22.11 -21.75 -12.98
C LEU A 321 -22.55 -20.56 -13.81
N ARG A 322 -21.74 -20.10 -14.76
CA ARG A 322 -22.03 -18.93 -15.61
C ARG A 322 -23.39 -19.04 -16.28
N GLU A 323 -23.66 -20.16 -16.92
CA GLU A 323 -24.91 -20.36 -17.66
C GLU A 323 -26.13 -20.37 -16.73
N GLU A 324 -26.04 -21.05 -15.58
CA GLU A 324 -27.14 -21.09 -14.61
C GLU A 324 -27.42 -19.71 -13.99
N ALA A 325 -26.37 -19.00 -13.59
CA ALA A 325 -26.48 -17.64 -13.07
C ALA A 325 -27.04 -16.68 -14.13
N GLY A 326 -26.59 -16.81 -15.39
CA GLY A 326 -27.09 -16.02 -16.52
C GLY A 326 -28.57 -16.25 -16.80
N LYS A 327 -29.06 -17.49 -16.75
CA LYS A 327 -30.49 -17.80 -16.91
C LYS A 327 -31.33 -17.13 -15.83
N LYS A 328 -30.92 -17.26 -14.56
CA LYS A 328 -31.60 -16.58 -13.43
C LYS A 328 -31.57 -15.06 -13.54
N LEU A 329 -30.51 -14.49 -14.14
CA LEU A 329 -30.41 -13.07 -14.39
C LEU A 329 -31.41 -12.65 -15.48
N LEU A 330 -31.52 -13.39 -16.58
CA LEU A 330 -32.46 -13.11 -17.68
C LEU A 330 -33.94 -13.15 -17.28
N GLU A 331 -34.30 -13.88 -16.23
CA GLU A 331 -35.66 -13.94 -15.67
C GLU A 331 -36.10 -12.63 -14.98
N ARG A 332 -35.18 -11.66 -14.80
CA ARG A 332 -35.41 -10.42 -14.05
C ARG A 332 -35.49 -9.20 -14.95
N GLU A 333 -35.87 -8.07 -14.35
CA GLU A 333 -35.65 -6.76 -14.95
C GLU A 333 -34.15 -6.44 -14.92
N LEU A 334 -33.58 -6.20 -16.11
CA LEU A 334 -32.15 -6.02 -16.33
C LEU A 334 -31.85 -4.66 -16.93
N SER A 335 -30.75 -4.06 -16.48
CA SER A 335 -30.17 -2.91 -17.17
C SER A 335 -29.44 -3.34 -18.44
N ASN A 336 -29.22 -2.40 -19.38
CA ASN A 336 -28.38 -2.65 -20.55
C ASN A 336 -26.99 -3.19 -20.17
N LYS A 337 -26.43 -2.72 -19.05
CA LYS A 337 -25.13 -3.17 -18.54
C LYS A 337 -25.17 -4.65 -18.14
N ASP A 338 -26.22 -5.09 -17.45
CA ASP A 338 -26.37 -6.49 -17.06
C ASP A 338 -26.46 -7.40 -18.30
N LEU A 339 -27.23 -6.98 -19.30
CA LEU A 339 -27.34 -7.68 -20.58
C LEU A 339 -25.99 -7.73 -21.32
N GLN A 340 -25.21 -6.66 -21.27
CA GLN A 340 -23.87 -6.61 -21.85
C GLN A 340 -22.95 -7.67 -21.24
N HIS A 341 -22.95 -7.83 -19.93
CA HIS A 341 -22.17 -8.87 -19.24
C HIS A 341 -22.56 -10.27 -19.73
N ILE A 342 -23.86 -10.56 -19.86
CA ILE A 342 -24.34 -11.85 -20.40
C ILE A 342 -23.86 -12.06 -21.84
N ILE A 343 -23.97 -11.02 -22.68
CA ILE A 343 -23.55 -11.07 -24.09
C ILE A 343 -22.05 -11.33 -24.22
N CYS A 344 -21.22 -10.70 -23.38
CA CYS A 344 -19.78 -10.89 -23.42
C CYS A 344 -19.38 -12.28 -22.92
N ASP A 345 -19.92 -12.72 -21.78
CA ASP A 345 -19.33 -13.80 -21.00
C ASP A 345 -20.04 -15.16 -21.11
N ILE A 346 -21.26 -15.20 -21.68
CA ILE A 346 -22.11 -16.41 -21.67
C ILE A 346 -22.61 -16.74 -23.07
N GLU A 347 -21.79 -17.44 -23.85
CA GLU A 347 -22.08 -17.79 -25.26
C GLU A 347 -23.48 -18.37 -25.51
N PRO A 348 -23.99 -19.35 -24.74
CA PRO A 348 -25.31 -19.93 -24.98
C PRO A 348 -26.49 -18.94 -24.80
N LEU A 349 -26.30 -17.86 -24.04
CA LEU A 349 -27.36 -16.90 -23.69
C LEU A 349 -27.28 -15.59 -24.48
N ARG A 350 -26.26 -15.45 -25.33
CA ARG A 350 -25.98 -14.23 -26.09
C ARG A 350 -27.15 -13.75 -26.93
N GLU A 351 -27.81 -14.67 -27.63
CA GLU A 351 -28.92 -14.33 -28.52
C GLU A 351 -30.14 -13.82 -27.75
N GLU A 352 -30.50 -14.49 -26.65
CA GLU A 352 -31.63 -14.07 -25.82
C GLU A 352 -31.35 -12.71 -25.16
N ALA A 353 -30.16 -12.53 -24.59
CA ALA A 353 -29.73 -11.27 -24.01
C ALA A 353 -29.70 -10.13 -25.05
N GLY A 354 -29.23 -10.41 -26.27
CA GLY A 354 -29.22 -9.45 -27.36
C GLY A 354 -30.62 -9.03 -27.81
N LYS A 355 -31.58 -9.96 -27.88
CA LYS A 355 -32.99 -9.63 -28.18
C LYS A 355 -33.58 -8.70 -27.11
N LYS A 356 -33.39 -9.03 -25.83
CA LYS A 356 -33.82 -8.15 -24.73
C LYS A 356 -33.17 -6.77 -24.79
N LEU A 357 -31.89 -6.70 -25.17
CA LEU A 357 -31.19 -5.41 -25.30
C LEU A 357 -31.80 -4.54 -26.40
N LEU A 358 -32.20 -5.13 -27.53
CA LEU A 358 -32.83 -4.43 -28.66
C LEU A 358 -34.25 -3.92 -28.34
N GLU A 359 -34.97 -4.62 -27.47
CA GLU A 359 -36.29 -4.23 -26.96
C GLU A 359 -36.21 -3.04 -25.98
N GLN A 360 -35.03 -2.81 -25.38
CA GLN A 360 -34.77 -1.66 -24.52
C GLN A 360 -34.36 -0.43 -25.35
N LYS A 361 -33.82 0.60 -24.67
CA LYS A 361 -33.20 1.78 -25.31
C LYS A 361 -31.67 1.68 -25.14
N PRO A 362 -30.99 0.83 -25.92
CA PRO A 362 -29.54 0.68 -25.83
C PRO A 362 -28.83 1.93 -26.36
N SER A 363 -27.76 2.33 -25.71
CA SER A 363 -26.81 3.30 -26.27
C SER A 363 -25.96 2.66 -27.37
N ASN A 364 -25.27 3.47 -28.18
CA ASN A 364 -24.33 2.98 -29.19
C ASN A 364 -23.30 1.99 -28.60
N LYS A 365 -22.76 2.30 -27.41
CA LYS A 365 -21.81 1.44 -26.70
C LYS A 365 -22.41 0.12 -26.24
N ASP A 366 -23.69 0.08 -25.88
CA ASP A 366 -24.37 -1.17 -25.53
C ASP A 366 -24.49 -2.08 -26.77
N LEU A 367 -24.74 -1.49 -27.95
CA LEU A 367 -24.85 -2.22 -29.22
C LEU A 367 -23.52 -2.82 -29.68
N TRP A 368 -22.38 -2.25 -29.32
CA TRP A 368 -21.05 -2.74 -29.68
C TRP A 368 -20.84 -4.21 -29.32
N SER A 369 -21.14 -4.59 -28.07
CA SER A 369 -20.98 -5.96 -27.59
C SER A 369 -21.91 -6.91 -28.34
N MET A 370 -23.14 -6.48 -28.59
CA MET A 370 -24.11 -7.29 -29.32
C MET A 370 -23.67 -7.54 -30.77
N ILE A 371 -23.28 -6.50 -31.51
CA ILE A 371 -22.85 -6.60 -32.91
C ILE A 371 -21.59 -7.49 -33.03
N LYS A 372 -20.67 -7.39 -32.06
CA LYS A 372 -19.45 -8.19 -32.01
C LYS A 372 -19.73 -9.66 -31.70
N TYR A 373 -20.48 -9.94 -30.63
CA TYR A 373 -20.58 -11.28 -30.04
C TYR A 373 -21.82 -12.07 -30.46
N VAL A 374 -22.83 -11.46 -31.10
CA VAL A 374 -24.10 -12.11 -31.47
C VAL A 374 -24.28 -12.12 -33.00
N PRO A 375 -23.76 -13.13 -33.73
CA PRO A 375 -23.83 -13.15 -35.19
C PRO A 375 -25.25 -13.08 -35.77
N SER A 376 -26.23 -13.71 -35.12
CA SER A 376 -27.63 -13.76 -35.58
C SER A 376 -28.34 -12.40 -35.50
N LEU A 377 -27.95 -11.52 -34.57
CA LEU A 377 -28.53 -10.18 -34.38
C LEU A 377 -27.65 -9.06 -34.93
N ARG A 378 -26.51 -9.39 -35.56
CA ARG A 378 -25.51 -8.42 -35.99
C ARG A 378 -26.07 -7.35 -36.91
N ALA A 379 -26.83 -7.75 -37.93
CA ALA A 379 -27.41 -6.84 -38.90
C ALA A 379 -28.44 -5.90 -38.24
N GLU A 380 -29.28 -6.43 -37.35
CA GLU A 380 -30.27 -5.64 -36.61
C GLU A 380 -29.60 -4.63 -35.68
N GLY A 381 -28.56 -5.05 -34.95
CA GLY A 381 -27.76 -4.16 -34.11
C GLY A 381 -27.07 -3.06 -34.89
N TRP A 382 -26.50 -3.40 -36.05
CA TRP A 382 -25.86 -2.43 -36.93
C TRP A 382 -26.85 -1.39 -37.45
N ASN A 383 -28.03 -1.82 -37.91
CA ASN A 383 -29.07 -0.90 -38.35
C ASN A 383 -29.53 0.02 -37.21
N LYS A 384 -29.73 -0.52 -36.00
CA LYS A 384 -30.09 0.26 -34.81
C LYS A 384 -29.00 1.27 -34.46
N LEU A 385 -27.72 0.91 -34.60
CA LEU A 385 -26.58 1.80 -34.37
C LEU A 385 -26.59 2.95 -35.39
N LEU A 386 -26.80 2.64 -36.68
CA LEU A 386 -26.91 3.64 -37.75
C LEU A 386 -28.07 4.62 -37.53
N GLU A 387 -29.23 4.11 -37.10
CA GLU A 387 -30.41 4.93 -36.76
C GLU A 387 -30.15 5.91 -35.62
N GLN A 388 -29.27 5.55 -34.67
CA GLN A 388 -28.89 6.41 -33.55
C GLN A 388 -27.84 7.46 -33.91
N GLY A 389 -27.27 7.41 -35.12
CA GLY A 389 -26.21 8.32 -35.55
C GLY A 389 -24.88 8.01 -34.87
N PRO A 390 -24.14 6.98 -35.33
CA PRO A 390 -22.86 6.62 -34.75
C PRO A 390 -21.82 7.69 -35.02
N ASP A 391 -20.98 7.96 -34.03
CA ASP A 391 -19.82 8.83 -34.19
C ASP A 391 -18.60 8.08 -34.75
N ASN A 392 -17.48 8.79 -34.92
CA ASN A 392 -16.25 8.19 -35.44
C ASN A 392 -15.74 7.06 -34.52
N ASP A 393 -15.90 7.15 -33.21
CA ASP A 393 -15.45 6.13 -32.26
C ASP A 393 -16.28 4.85 -32.37
N ASP A 394 -17.59 4.98 -32.55
CA ASP A 394 -18.52 3.88 -32.81
C ASP A 394 -18.13 3.12 -34.07
N LEU A 395 -17.93 3.84 -35.18
CA LEU A 395 -17.54 3.26 -36.48
C LEU A 395 -16.16 2.61 -36.40
N LEU A 396 -15.22 3.25 -35.71
CA LEU A 396 -13.87 2.75 -35.48
C LEU A 396 -13.87 1.43 -34.70
N TYR A 397 -14.74 1.33 -33.68
CA TYR A 397 -14.92 0.09 -32.94
C TYR A 397 -15.35 -1.05 -33.86
N ILE A 398 -16.33 -0.81 -34.73
CA ILE A 398 -16.85 -1.81 -35.69
C ILE A 398 -15.77 -2.22 -36.70
N ILE A 399 -15.04 -1.25 -37.27
CA ILE A 399 -13.92 -1.51 -38.19
C ILE A 399 -12.87 -2.43 -37.54
N ARG A 400 -12.52 -2.18 -36.28
CA ARG A 400 -11.49 -2.96 -35.57
C ARG A 400 -11.98 -4.36 -35.20
N ASN A 401 -13.24 -4.51 -34.80
CA ASN A 401 -13.71 -5.70 -34.10
C ASN A 401 -14.69 -6.59 -34.90
N VAL A 402 -15.30 -6.11 -35.98
CA VAL A 402 -16.41 -6.81 -36.65
C VAL A 402 -16.16 -6.90 -38.15
N GLU A 403 -15.43 -7.94 -38.55
CA GLU A 403 -14.99 -8.16 -39.94
C GLU A 403 -16.09 -8.03 -41.00
N PRO A 404 -17.29 -8.62 -40.84
CA PRO A 404 -18.35 -8.52 -41.86
C PRO A 404 -18.88 -7.10 -42.13
N LEU A 405 -18.68 -6.16 -41.19
CA LEU A 405 -19.21 -4.79 -41.28
C LEU A 405 -18.12 -3.75 -41.57
N ARG A 406 -16.85 -4.17 -41.68
CA ARG A 406 -15.71 -3.27 -41.86
C ARG A 406 -15.83 -2.33 -43.04
N LEU A 407 -16.28 -2.86 -44.18
CA LEU A 407 -16.39 -2.08 -45.41
C LEU A 407 -17.43 -0.96 -45.26
N GLU A 408 -18.63 -1.31 -44.80
CA GLU A 408 -19.72 -0.36 -44.63
C GLU A 408 -19.41 0.68 -43.55
N ALA A 409 -18.86 0.25 -42.40
CA ALA A 409 -18.43 1.17 -41.35
C ALA A 409 -17.30 2.10 -41.83
N GLY A 410 -16.36 1.59 -42.62
CA GLY A 410 -15.31 2.40 -43.23
C GLY A 410 -15.85 3.43 -44.21
N GLN A 411 -16.83 3.07 -45.04
CA GLN A 411 -17.49 4.01 -45.94
C GLN A 411 -18.21 5.12 -45.15
N LYS A 412 -18.94 4.76 -44.10
CA LYS A 412 -19.60 5.73 -43.22
C LYS A 412 -18.60 6.65 -42.51
N LEU A 413 -17.46 6.13 -42.09
CA LEU A 413 -16.43 6.92 -41.40
C LEU A 413 -15.79 7.95 -42.35
N LEU A 414 -15.58 7.61 -43.62
CA LEU A 414 -15.09 8.55 -44.64
C LEU A 414 -16.08 9.71 -44.90
N GLU A 415 -17.39 9.47 -44.71
CA GLU A 415 -18.42 10.50 -44.83
C GLU A 415 -18.43 11.49 -43.63
N GLN A 416 -17.82 11.12 -42.48
CA GLN A 416 -17.90 11.87 -41.21
C GLN A 416 -16.66 12.75 -40.90
N ASN A 417 -15.90 13.13 -41.93
CA ASN A 417 -14.67 13.93 -41.79
C ASN A 417 -13.66 13.29 -40.79
N PRO A 418 -13.08 12.14 -41.16
CA PRO A 418 -12.21 11.36 -40.28
C PRO A 418 -10.87 12.07 -40.01
N ASP A 419 -10.33 11.86 -38.81
CA ASP A 419 -8.97 12.29 -38.44
C ASP A 419 -7.89 11.29 -38.90
N ASN A 420 -6.62 11.59 -38.60
CA ASN A 420 -5.48 10.76 -38.97
C ASN A 420 -5.56 9.34 -38.37
N ASP A 421 -6.08 9.19 -37.13
CA ASP A 421 -6.21 7.88 -36.45
C ASP A 421 -7.34 7.04 -37.05
N ASN A 422 -8.43 7.70 -37.44
CA ASN A 422 -9.56 7.12 -38.15
C ASN A 422 -9.10 6.55 -39.50
N LEU A 423 -8.39 7.37 -40.31
CA LEU A 423 -7.86 6.99 -41.61
C LEU A 423 -6.84 5.86 -41.52
N THR A 424 -5.92 5.93 -40.56
CA THR A 424 -4.95 4.86 -40.28
C THR A 424 -5.64 3.53 -39.99
N SER A 425 -6.75 3.57 -39.24
CA SER A 425 -7.52 2.36 -38.93
C SER A 425 -8.23 1.80 -40.17
N ILE A 426 -8.75 2.65 -41.06
CA ILE A 426 -9.32 2.22 -42.35
C ILE A 426 -8.23 1.54 -43.21
N ILE A 427 -7.07 2.16 -43.38
CA ILE A 427 -5.93 1.63 -44.15
C ILE A 427 -5.52 0.24 -43.66
N LYS A 428 -5.51 0.06 -42.33
CA LYS A 428 -5.10 -1.17 -41.68
C LYS A 428 -6.14 -2.30 -41.81
N TYR A 429 -7.42 -1.99 -41.62
CA TYR A 429 -8.46 -3.02 -41.44
C TYR A 429 -9.45 -3.15 -42.61
N VAL A 430 -9.54 -2.16 -43.50
CA VAL A 430 -10.52 -2.13 -44.59
C VAL A 430 -9.81 -2.09 -45.94
N GLU A 431 -9.36 -3.28 -46.40
CA GLU A 431 -8.56 -3.41 -47.63
C GLU A 431 -9.15 -2.68 -48.85
N PRO A 432 -10.47 -2.75 -49.15
CA PRO A 432 -11.04 -2.06 -50.30
C PRO A 432 -11.01 -0.53 -50.23
N LEU A 433 -10.81 0.06 -49.03
CA LEU A 433 -10.80 1.51 -48.83
C LEU A 433 -9.38 2.05 -48.59
N ARG A 434 -8.35 1.20 -48.65
CA ARG A 434 -6.98 1.57 -48.27
C ARG A 434 -6.44 2.74 -49.07
N GLU A 435 -6.58 2.70 -50.40
CA GLU A 435 -6.06 3.74 -51.29
C GLU A 435 -6.76 5.08 -51.04
N VAL A 436 -8.09 5.07 -50.94
CA VAL A 436 -8.90 6.28 -50.67
C VAL A 436 -8.53 6.90 -49.33
N ALA A 437 -8.37 6.07 -48.29
CA ALA A 437 -7.98 6.56 -46.97
C ALA A 437 -6.54 7.09 -46.94
N GLN A 438 -5.60 6.47 -47.65
CA GLN A 438 -4.22 6.97 -47.78
C GLN A 438 -4.18 8.33 -48.50
N GLU A 439 -4.94 8.51 -49.58
CA GLU A 439 -5.01 9.80 -50.26
C GLU A 439 -5.59 10.91 -49.38
N MET A 440 -6.55 10.59 -48.50
CA MET A 440 -7.09 11.56 -47.55
C MET A 440 -6.08 11.91 -46.46
N LEU A 441 -5.33 10.92 -45.97
CA LEU A 441 -4.29 11.10 -44.95
C LEU A 441 -3.18 12.00 -45.48
N ASP A 442 -2.66 11.71 -46.67
CA ASP A 442 -1.62 12.52 -47.34
C ASP A 442 -2.08 13.98 -47.54
N LYS A 443 -3.37 14.22 -47.79
CA LYS A 443 -3.93 15.57 -47.94
C LYS A 443 -3.98 16.32 -46.61
N ILE A 444 -4.25 15.63 -45.50
CA ILE A 444 -4.27 16.24 -44.16
C ILE A 444 -2.85 16.59 -43.75
N GLU A 445 -1.91 15.65 -43.86
CA GLU A 445 -0.49 15.87 -43.51
C GLU A 445 0.14 17.03 -44.30
N ARG A 446 -0.16 17.14 -45.61
CA ARG A 446 0.28 18.28 -46.42
C ARG A 446 -0.30 19.61 -45.94
N ARG A 447 -1.56 19.64 -45.50
CA ARG A 447 -2.19 20.87 -44.96
C ARG A 447 -1.55 21.25 -43.63
N GLU A 448 -1.29 20.29 -42.76
CA GLU A 448 -0.62 20.52 -41.47
C GLU A 448 0.80 21.04 -41.65
N SER A 449 1.58 20.44 -42.56
CA SER A 449 2.93 20.90 -42.91
C SER A 449 2.94 22.34 -43.45
N LEU A 450 2.00 22.70 -44.33
CA LEU A 450 1.88 24.07 -44.84
C LEU A 450 1.46 25.07 -43.75
N LEU A 451 0.62 24.67 -42.80
CA LEU A 451 0.24 25.52 -41.67
C LEU A 451 1.42 25.75 -40.71
N GLU A 452 2.24 24.73 -40.45
CA GLU A 452 3.47 24.86 -39.66
C GLU A 452 4.49 25.78 -40.35
N GLU A 453 4.65 25.69 -41.68
CA GLU A 453 5.51 26.61 -42.43
C GLU A 453 5.05 28.07 -42.31
N ILE A 454 3.73 28.32 -42.36
CA ILE A 454 3.16 29.66 -42.24
C ILE A 454 3.30 30.22 -40.81
N LEU A 455 3.14 29.38 -39.78
CA LEU A 455 3.24 29.82 -38.38
C LEU A 455 4.67 30.07 -37.92
N ASN A 456 5.66 29.43 -38.57
CA ASN A 456 7.08 29.60 -38.27
C ASN A 456 7.79 30.65 -39.15
N ALA A 457 7.07 31.24 -40.12
CA ALA A 457 7.51 32.35 -40.95
C ALA A 457 7.00 33.69 -40.38
#